data_AF-A0A953BKI9-F1
#
_entry.id   AF-A0A953BKI9-F1
#
_cell.length_a   1.000
_cell.length_b   1.000
_cell.length_c   1.000
_cell.angle_alpha   90.00
_cell.angle_beta   90.00
_cell.angle_gamma   90.00
#
_symmetry.space_group_name_H-M   'P 1'
#
loop_
_entity.id
_entity.type
_entity.pdbx_description
1 polymer ?
#
loop_
_entity_poly.entity_id
_entity_poly.type
_entity_poly.pdbx_seq_one_letter_code
_entity_poly.pdbx_strand_id
1 'polypeptide(L)'
;MPEILDEASSIESTTVGVFRTSATVKGGRRFSFGALVVVGDRKGRVGFGYGKSNEVPQAVEKAQKYAKRAMSDVPMAGRTLPHEVEGKFGASKVRLIPASPGTGVVAGSTIRAILEMAGITDCLTKCYGNTNSFNIVKACFDGIDRLRKREEVADARGVKIDTTEIEKKIEKGKAFVSTAKGEKMKGPVNTIGQERRGGRGGGGGRGGRGGRAGRDAGRDGGQSAPAGDGASGGGAPQN
;
A
#
# COMPACT_ATOMS: atom_id res chain seq x y z
N MET A 1 5.84 -38.45 -8.06
CA MET A 1 5.34 -37.88 -6.79
C MET A 1 4.67 -36.55 -7.10
N PRO A 2 3.35 -36.50 -7.35
CA PRO A 2 2.63 -35.25 -7.43
C PRO A 2 2.45 -34.69 -6.02
N GLU A 3 2.92 -33.46 -5.80
CA GLU A 3 2.74 -32.71 -4.55
C GLU A 3 1.24 -32.52 -4.30
N ILE A 4 0.74 -33.24 -3.30
CA ILE A 4 -0.62 -33.08 -2.78
C ILE A 4 -0.74 -31.65 -2.27
N LEU A 5 -1.75 -30.95 -2.77
CA LEU A 5 -2.10 -29.59 -2.39
C LEU A 5 -2.28 -29.49 -0.87
N ASP A 6 -1.54 -28.56 -0.27
CA ASP A 6 -1.79 -28.03 1.07
C ASP A 6 -3.03 -27.11 1.05
N GLU A 7 -4.19 -27.67 0.68
CA GLU A 7 -5.50 -27.00 0.69
C GLU A 7 -6.06 -26.80 2.11
N ALA A 8 -5.40 -27.35 3.13
CA ALA A 8 -5.84 -27.27 4.52
C ALA A 8 -5.42 -25.97 5.22
N SER A 9 -4.41 -25.27 4.69
CA SER A 9 -3.97 -23.98 5.22
C SER A 9 -4.58 -22.86 4.37
N SER A 10 -5.55 -22.13 4.94
CA SER A 10 -6.24 -20.98 4.31
C SER A 10 -5.27 -19.81 4.06
N ILE A 11 -4.36 -20.01 3.11
CA ILE A 11 -3.32 -19.06 2.74
C ILE A 11 -3.87 -18.20 1.61
N GLU A 12 -4.07 -16.92 1.91
CA GLU A 12 -4.50 -15.91 0.95
C GLU A 12 -3.29 -15.20 0.34
N SER A 13 -3.48 -14.60 -0.83
CA SER A 13 -2.44 -13.81 -1.49
C SER A 13 -3.00 -12.50 -2.02
N THR A 14 -2.20 -11.44 -1.93
CA THR A 14 -2.49 -10.13 -2.51
C THR A 14 -1.29 -9.64 -3.31
N THR A 15 -1.55 -9.22 -4.54
CA THR A 15 -0.53 -8.63 -5.41
C THR A 15 -0.37 -7.16 -5.05
N VAL A 16 0.83 -6.77 -4.62
CA VAL A 16 1.14 -5.39 -4.24
C VAL A 16 1.44 -4.54 -5.48
N GLY A 17 2.18 -5.09 -6.43
CA GLY A 17 2.60 -4.37 -7.62
C GLY A 17 3.12 -5.26 -8.73
N VAL A 18 2.90 -4.81 -9.96
CA VAL A 18 3.42 -5.43 -11.18
C VAL A 18 4.31 -4.42 -11.89
N PHE A 19 5.52 -4.84 -12.23
CA PHE A 19 6.56 -4.00 -12.81
C PHE A 19 6.91 -4.49 -14.21
N ARG A 20 6.77 -3.63 -15.23
CA ARG A 20 7.28 -3.94 -16.56
C ARG A 20 8.74 -3.46 -16.66
N THR A 21 9.63 -4.38 -16.97
CA THR A 21 11.05 -4.11 -17.26
C THR A 21 11.34 -4.41 -18.73
N SER A 22 12.37 -3.78 -19.29
CA SER A 22 12.76 -3.99 -20.70
C SER A 22 14.26 -4.09 -20.84
N ALA A 23 14.74 -5.04 -21.63
CA ALA A 23 16.11 -5.11 -22.10
C ALA A 23 16.18 -4.68 -23.57
N THR A 24 17.10 -3.77 -23.90
CA THR A 24 17.34 -3.32 -25.28
C THR A 24 18.24 -4.33 -25.99
N VAL A 25 17.86 -4.73 -27.20
CA VAL A 25 18.58 -5.67 -28.07
C VAL A 25 18.70 -5.09 -29.48
N LYS A 26 19.55 -5.69 -30.34
CA LYS A 26 19.80 -5.20 -31.70
C LYS A 26 18.53 -4.96 -32.54
N GLY A 27 17.47 -5.73 -32.30
CA GLY A 27 16.18 -5.64 -33.01
C GLY A 27 15.04 -4.95 -32.25
N GLY A 28 15.29 -4.30 -31.11
CA GLY A 28 14.25 -3.59 -30.35
C GLY A 28 14.34 -3.77 -28.85
N ARG A 29 13.19 -3.93 -28.18
CA ARG A 29 13.09 -4.10 -26.72
C ARG A 29 12.40 -5.40 -26.37
N ARG A 30 13.06 -6.22 -25.55
CA ARG A 30 12.46 -7.41 -24.94
C ARG A 30 11.83 -7.03 -23.61
N PHE A 31 10.52 -7.21 -23.49
CA PHE A 31 9.80 -6.94 -22.24
C PHE A 31 9.80 -8.15 -21.30
N SER A 32 9.78 -7.88 -20.00
CA SER A 32 9.55 -8.88 -18.96
C SER A 32 8.79 -8.23 -17.81
N PHE A 33 7.93 -9.00 -17.17
CA PHE A 33 7.10 -8.56 -16.06
C PHE A 33 7.61 -9.16 -14.76
N GLY A 34 7.79 -8.29 -13.75
CA GLY A 34 7.98 -8.67 -12.37
C GLY A 34 6.69 -8.48 -11.58
N ALA A 35 6.44 -9.33 -10.59
CA ALA A 35 5.34 -9.19 -9.66
C ALA A 35 5.86 -9.28 -8.23
N LEU A 36 5.36 -8.43 -7.35
CA LEU A 36 5.57 -8.47 -5.91
C LEU A 36 4.25 -8.87 -5.25
N VAL A 37 4.27 -10.01 -4.57
CA VAL A 37 3.09 -10.60 -3.94
C VAL A 37 3.36 -10.80 -2.46
N VAL A 38 2.35 -10.53 -1.65
CA VAL A 38 2.32 -10.82 -0.23
C VAL A 38 1.31 -11.94 0.00
N VAL A 39 1.67 -12.87 0.88
CA VAL A 39 0.92 -14.07 1.20
C VAL A 39 0.78 -14.14 2.72
N GLY A 40 -0.36 -14.59 3.23
CA GLY A 40 -0.53 -14.79 4.66
C GLY A 40 -1.79 -15.59 4.99
N ASP A 41 -1.89 -16.03 6.24
CA ASP A 41 -3.00 -16.84 6.74
C ASP A 41 -3.97 -16.06 7.64
N ARG A 42 -3.78 -14.74 7.75
CA ARG A 42 -4.51 -13.83 8.66
C ARG A 42 -4.48 -14.27 10.12
N LYS A 43 -3.57 -15.16 10.50
CA LYS A 43 -3.44 -15.73 11.85
C LYS A 43 -2.07 -15.47 12.47
N GLY A 44 -1.35 -14.47 11.95
CA GLY A 44 -0.02 -14.11 12.42
C GLY A 44 1.12 -14.64 11.57
N ARG A 45 0.88 -15.30 10.42
CA ARG A 45 1.95 -15.65 9.48
C ARG A 45 1.82 -14.88 8.17
N VAL A 46 2.93 -14.30 7.74
CA VAL A 46 3.00 -13.51 6.51
C VAL A 46 4.32 -13.73 5.80
N GLY A 47 4.30 -13.70 4.48
CA GLY A 47 5.48 -13.80 3.64
C GLY A 47 5.34 -12.92 2.41
N PHE A 48 6.46 -12.60 1.77
CA PHE A 48 6.46 -11.88 0.50
C PHE A 48 7.35 -12.57 -0.52
N GLY A 49 7.05 -12.36 -1.79
CA GLY A 49 7.77 -12.98 -2.88
C GLY A 49 7.84 -12.07 -4.09
N TYR A 50 8.97 -12.16 -4.80
CA TYR A 50 9.15 -11.49 -6.08
C TYR A 50 9.35 -12.55 -7.16
N GLY A 51 8.56 -12.45 -8.22
CA GLY A 51 8.64 -13.34 -9.38
C GLY A 51 8.80 -12.54 -10.66
N LYS A 52 9.56 -13.07 -11.62
CA LYS A 52 9.73 -12.45 -12.94
C LYS A 52 9.48 -13.47 -14.05
N SER A 53 8.73 -13.07 -15.07
CA SER A 53 8.47 -13.88 -16.26
C SER A 53 8.23 -13.00 -17.50
N ASN A 54 8.01 -13.62 -18.66
CA ASN A 54 7.63 -12.90 -19.88
C ASN A 54 6.15 -12.49 -19.88
N GLU A 55 5.34 -13.12 -19.03
CA GLU A 55 3.91 -12.87 -18.87
C GLU A 55 3.58 -12.53 -17.41
N VAL A 56 2.53 -11.72 -17.20
CA VAL A 56 2.11 -11.29 -15.86
C VAL A 56 1.59 -12.46 -15.00
N PRO A 57 0.68 -13.34 -15.47
CA PRO A 57 0.14 -14.42 -14.64
C PRO A 57 1.24 -15.37 -14.14
N GLN A 58 2.16 -15.75 -15.02
CA GLN A 58 3.31 -16.58 -14.67
C GLN A 58 4.25 -15.91 -13.66
N ALA A 59 4.44 -14.58 -13.74
CA ALA A 59 5.25 -13.84 -12.77
C ALA A 59 4.60 -13.83 -11.38
N VAL A 60 3.28 -13.67 -11.30
CA VAL A 60 2.50 -13.71 -10.05
C VAL A 60 2.55 -15.11 -9.43
N GLU A 61 2.36 -16.16 -10.22
CA GLU A 61 2.41 -17.54 -9.73
C GLU A 61 3.79 -17.89 -9.14
N LYS A 62 4.87 -17.47 -9.82
CA LYS A 62 6.24 -17.61 -9.29
C LYS A 62 6.41 -16.83 -7.98
N ALA A 63 5.92 -15.59 -7.92
CA ALA A 63 5.99 -14.77 -6.73
C ALA A 63 5.24 -15.41 -5.54
N GLN A 64 4.05 -15.96 -5.77
CA GLN A 64 3.26 -16.68 -4.75
C GLN A 64 4.01 -17.91 -4.24
N LYS A 65 4.62 -18.72 -5.12
CA LYS A 65 5.42 -19.88 -4.73
C LYS A 65 6.61 -19.49 -3.84
N TYR A 66 7.30 -18.40 -4.17
CA TYR A 66 8.38 -17.88 -3.32
C TYR A 66 7.87 -17.36 -1.97
N ALA A 67 6.76 -16.61 -1.98
CA ALA A 67 6.18 -16.04 -0.75
C ALA A 67 5.72 -17.13 0.23
N LYS A 68 5.09 -18.21 -0.27
CA LYS A 68 4.67 -19.35 0.55
C LYS A 68 5.83 -20.04 1.28
N ARG A 69 7.01 -20.11 0.63
CA ARG A 69 8.23 -20.68 1.23
C ARG A 69 8.89 -19.76 2.25
N ALA A 70 8.67 -18.45 2.14
CA ALA A 70 9.30 -17.42 2.96
C ALA A 70 8.33 -16.80 3.98
N MET A 71 7.41 -17.59 4.53
CA MET A 71 6.51 -17.12 5.59
C MET A 71 7.24 -17.00 6.93
N SER A 72 7.02 -15.89 7.63
CA SER A 72 7.52 -15.59 8.96
C SER A 72 6.38 -15.41 9.96
N ASP A 73 6.62 -15.75 11.23
CA ASP A 73 5.69 -15.48 12.33
C ASP A 73 5.74 -13.99 12.70
N VAL A 74 4.58 -13.38 12.92
CA VAL A 74 4.43 -11.99 13.34
C VAL A 74 4.05 -11.99 14.81
N PRO A 75 4.87 -11.42 15.70
CA PRO A 75 4.49 -11.22 17.08
C PRO A 75 3.28 -10.30 17.20
N MET A 76 2.13 -10.84 17.62
CA MET A 76 0.89 -10.08 17.81
C MET A 76 0.47 -10.03 19.28
N ALA A 77 -0.10 -8.91 19.70
CA ALA A 77 -0.77 -8.74 20.99
C ALA A 77 -2.28 -8.59 20.75
N GLY A 78 -2.98 -9.71 20.63
CA GLY A 78 -4.39 -9.74 20.27
C GLY A 78 -4.64 -9.29 18.82
N ARG A 79 -5.07 -8.04 18.64
CA ARG A 79 -5.44 -7.44 17.33
C ARG A 79 -4.43 -6.43 16.78
N THR A 80 -3.39 -6.13 17.58
CA THR A 80 -2.43 -5.05 17.35
C THR A 80 -0.99 -5.55 17.60
N LEU A 81 -0.01 -4.67 17.43
CA LEU A 81 1.40 -4.96 17.66
C LEU A 81 1.77 -4.91 19.17
N PRO A 82 2.78 -5.66 19.63
CA PRO A 82 3.22 -5.65 21.03
C PRO A 82 3.84 -4.32 21.49
N HIS A 83 4.54 -3.62 20.61
CA HIS A 83 5.17 -2.33 20.87
C HIS A 83 5.41 -1.56 19.56
N GLU A 84 5.78 -0.29 19.69
CA GLU A 84 6.14 0.53 18.54
C GLU A 84 7.53 0.15 18.01
N VAL A 85 7.67 0.04 16.69
CA VAL A 85 8.94 -0.28 16.04
C VAL A 85 9.18 0.56 14.79
N GLU A 86 10.43 0.90 14.53
CA GLU A 86 10.87 1.46 13.25
C GLU A 86 11.73 0.44 12.50
N GLY A 87 11.24 0.01 11.34
CA GLY A 87 11.96 -0.83 10.39
C GLY A 87 12.63 0.00 9.31
N LYS A 88 13.79 -0.43 8.83
CA LYS A 88 14.59 0.28 7.84
C LYS A 88 15.16 -0.67 6.80
N PHE A 89 14.98 -0.31 5.53
CA PHE A 89 15.67 -0.98 4.43
C PHE A 89 16.10 0.04 3.37
N GLY A 90 17.40 0.12 3.11
CA GLY A 90 18.00 1.13 2.23
C GLY A 90 17.64 2.55 2.69
N ALA A 91 17.02 3.34 1.79
CA ALA A 91 16.56 4.70 2.05
C ALA A 91 15.08 4.78 2.49
N SER A 92 14.42 3.65 2.74
CA SER A 92 13.04 3.58 3.21
C SER A 92 13.00 3.25 4.69
N LYS A 93 12.17 3.98 5.45
CA LYS A 93 11.88 3.70 6.85
C LYS A 93 10.38 3.56 7.05
N VAL A 94 9.97 2.62 7.88
CA VAL A 94 8.57 2.35 8.20
C VAL A 94 8.42 2.33 9.71
N ARG A 95 7.59 3.23 10.23
CA ARG A 95 7.22 3.26 11.64
C ARG A 95 5.88 2.56 11.81
N LEU A 96 5.86 1.54 12.66
CA LEU A 96 4.68 0.75 13.01
C LEU A 96 4.30 1.06 14.46
N ILE A 97 3.10 1.62 14.66
CA ILE A 97 2.61 2.07 15.96
C ILE A 97 1.38 1.22 16.31
N PRO A 98 1.35 0.57 17.49
CA PRO A 98 0.19 -0.19 17.94
C PRO A 98 -0.97 0.76 18.23
N ALA A 99 -2.15 0.38 17.76
CA ALA A 99 -3.38 1.15 17.95
C ALA A 99 -4.32 0.50 18.96
N SER A 100 -5.26 1.29 19.49
CA SER A 100 -6.36 0.79 20.32
C SER A 100 -7.37 0.01 19.46
N PRO A 101 -8.08 -0.97 20.04
CA PRO A 101 -9.12 -1.73 19.35
C PRO A 101 -10.15 -0.83 18.66
N GLY A 102 -10.44 -1.10 17.39
CA GLY A 102 -11.44 -0.36 16.60
C GLY A 102 -10.87 0.82 15.80
N THR A 103 -9.55 1.00 15.79
CA THR A 103 -8.88 2.03 14.97
C THR A 103 -8.79 1.62 13.50
N GLY A 104 -8.68 0.32 13.22
CA GLY A 104 -8.44 -0.18 11.87
C GLY A 104 -6.97 -0.04 11.43
N VAL A 105 -6.70 -0.47 10.20
CA VAL A 105 -5.36 -0.40 9.59
C VAL A 105 -5.19 0.91 8.82
N VAL A 106 -4.50 1.87 9.45
CA VAL A 106 -4.13 3.14 8.81
C VAL A 106 -2.71 3.01 8.25
N ALA A 107 -2.67 2.60 6.98
CA ALA A 107 -1.42 2.33 6.27
C ALA A 107 -1.49 2.67 4.79
N GLY A 108 -0.32 2.87 4.18
CA GLY A 108 -0.19 2.91 2.72
C GLY A 108 -0.51 1.55 2.09
N SER A 109 -0.87 1.51 0.81
CA SER A 109 -1.35 0.29 0.13
C SER A 109 -0.45 -0.93 0.33
N THR A 110 0.86 -0.76 0.19
CA THR A 110 1.85 -1.84 0.37
C THR A 110 1.86 -2.40 1.80
N ILE A 111 1.89 -1.53 2.81
CA ILE A 111 1.93 -1.97 4.22
C ILE A 111 0.57 -2.53 4.64
N ARG A 112 -0.53 -1.93 4.17
CA ARG A 112 -1.88 -2.42 4.43
C ARG A 112 -2.02 -3.87 3.99
N ALA A 113 -1.56 -4.22 2.78
CA ALA A 113 -1.58 -5.59 2.30
C ALA A 113 -0.79 -6.56 3.20
N ILE A 114 0.33 -6.13 3.78
CA ILE A 114 1.11 -6.95 4.72
C ILE A 114 0.36 -7.14 6.04
N LEU A 115 -0.11 -6.05 6.64
CA LEU A 115 -0.77 -6.10 7.95
C LEU A 115 -2.09 -6.87 7.90
N GLU A 116 -2.87 -6.70 6.84
CA GLU A 116 -4.12 -7.45 6.65
C GLU A 116 -3.84 -8.95 6.45
N MET A 117 -2.82 -9.31 5.67
CA MET A 117 -2.42 -10.71 5.46
C MET A 117 -1.82 -11.34 6.72
N ALA A 118 -1.16 -10.55 7.56
CA ALA A 118 -0.72 -10.97 8.89
C ALA A 118 -1.89 -11.17 9.87
N GLY A 119 -3.05 -10.54 9.63
CA GLY A 119 -4.21 -10.59 10.53
C GLY A 119 -4.26 -9.46 11.57
N ILE A 120 -3.43 -8.43 11.39
CA ILE A 120 -3.45 -7.24 12.25
C ILE A 120 -4.59 -6.33 11.80
N THR A 121 -5.53 -6.06 12.72
CA THR A 121 -6.68 -5.20 12.41
C THR A 121 -6.48 -3.76 12.84
N ASP A 122 -5.66 -3.51 13.88
CA ASP A 122 -5.50 -2.19 14.48
C ASP A 122 -4.01 -1.80 14.48
N CYS A 123 -3.63 -0.89 13.58
CA CYS A 123 -2.25 -0.38 13.51
C CYS A 123 -2.20 0.96 12.79
N LEU A 124 -1.39 1.88 13.33
CA LEU A 124 -1.06 3.15 12.69
C LEU A 124 0.35 3.06 12.11
N THR A 125 0.52 3.47 10.87
CA THR A 125 1.83 3.38 10.21
C THR A 125 2.18 4.63 9.45
N LYS A 126 3.48 4.90 9.32
CA LYS A 126 3.98 5.94 8.45
C LYS A 126 5.27 5.51 7.76
N CYS A 127 5.31 5.69 6.45
CA CYS A 127 6.53 5.56 5.65
C CYS A 127 7.28 6.90 5.61
N TYR A 128 8.59 6.84 5.75
CA TYR A 128 9.51 7.97 5.56
C TYR A 128 10.57 7.62 4.51
N GLY A 129 11.05 8.62 3.79
CA GLY A 129 12.09 8.47 2.76
C GLY A 129 11.53 7.94 1.44
N ASN A 130 12.19 6.93 0.86
CA ASN A 130 11.83 6.38 -0.44
C ASN A 130 10.51 5.57 -0.39
N THR A 131 9.63 5.81 -1.35
CA THR A 131 8.28 5.23 -1.45
C THR A 131 8.17 3.99 -2.34
N ASN A 132 9.29 3.45 -2.85
CA ASN A 132 9.27 2.22 -3.65
C ASN A 132 8.73 1.03 -2.85
N SER A 133 7.67 0.39 -3.35
CA SER A 133 7.00 -0.75 -2.72
C SER A 133 7.97 -1.87 -2.33
N PHE A 134 8.97 -2.19 -3.15
CA PHE A 134 9.92 -3.27 -2.83
C PHE A 134 10.73 -2.96 -1.56
N ASN A 135 11.19 -1.72 -1.40
CA ASN A 135 11.94 -1.30 -0.23
C ASN A 135 11.02 -1.16 0.99
N ILE A 136 9.80 -0.67 0.81
CA ILE A 136 8.80 -0.57 1.88
C ILE A 136 8.47 -1.96 2.44
N VAL A 137 8.23 -2.97 1.57
CA VAL A 137 7.96 -4.35 2.02
C VAL A 137 9.11 -4.82 2.90
N LYS A 138 10.36 -4.72 2.41
CA LYS A 138 11.53 -5.16 3.18
C LYS A 138 11.72 -4.39 4.49
N ALA A 139 11.50 -3.08 4.48
CA ALA A 139 11.57 -2.27 5.70
C ALA A 139 10.48 -2.66 6.70
N CYS A 140 9.29 -3.03 6.23
CA CYS A 140 8.20 -3.52 7.08
C CYS A 140 8.57 -4.86 7.73
N PHE A 141 9.10 -5.80 6.96
CA PHE A 141 9.56 -7.10 7.48
C PHE A 141 10.71 -6.95 8.48
N ASP A 142 11.69 -6.06 8.23
CA ASP A 142 12.73 -5.73 9.23
C ASP A 142 12.13 -5.14 10.52
N GLY A 143 11.05 -4.37 10.42
CA GLY A 143 10.30 -3.89 11.59
C GLY A 143 9.61 -5.03 12.35
N ILE A 144 8.96 -5.95 11.61
CA ILE A 144 8.26 -7.11 12.19
C ILE A 144 9.25 -8.05 12.90
N ASP A 145 10.40 -8.34 12.29
CA ASP A 145 11.43 -9.24 12.86
C ASP A 145 12.03 -8.70 14.17
N ARG A 146 11.95 -7.39 14.39
CA ARG A 146 12.42 -6.74 15.63
C ARG A 146 11.39 -6.78 16.75
N LEU A 147 10.14 -7.08 16.44
CA LEU A 147 9.11 -7.23 17.46
C LEU A 147 9.44 -8.43 18.35
N ARG A 148 9.05 -8.30 19.61
CA ARG A 148 9.24 -9.33 20.64
C ARG A 148 7.98 -9.39 21.47
N LYS A 149 7.56 -10.60 21.82
CA LYS A 149 6.45 -10.80 22.73
C LYS A 149 6.89 -10.47 24.16
N ARG A 150 5.92 -10.13 25.01
CA ARG A 150 6.16 -9.86 26.43
C ARG A 150 6.84 -11.04 27.12
N GLU A 151 6.35 -12.25 26.83
CA GLU A 151 6.86 -13.52 27.38
C GLU A 151 8.35 -13.70 27.04
N GLU A 152 8.70 -13.55 25.75
CA GLU A 152 10.08 -13.66 25.28
C GLU A 152 11.04 -12.68 25.98
N VAL A 153 10.59 -11.45 26.26
CA VAL A 153 11.40 -10.44 26.97
C VAL A 153 11.48 -10.74 28.47
N ALA A 154 10.42 -11.28 29.07
CA ALA A 154 10.40 -11.69 30.47
C ALA A 154 11.39 -12.84 30.72
N ASP A 155 11.34 -13.85 29.85
CA ASP A 155 12.22 -15.02 29.91
C ASP A 155 13.68 -14.63 29.68
N ALA A 156 13.95 -13.79 28.67
CA ALA A 156 15.29 -13.31 28.39
C ALA A 156 15.91 -12.49 29.53
N ARG A 157 15.08 -11.85 30.37
CA ARG A 157 15.53 -11.04 31.51
C ARG A 157 15.43 -11.75 32.85
N GLY A 158 14.75 -12.90 32.93
CA GLY A 158 14.51 -13.64 34.17
C GLY A 158 13.64 -12.90 35.19
N VAL A 159 12.80 -11.95 34.76
CA VAL A 159 11.95 -11.13 35.64
C VAL A 159 10.47 -11.28 35.30
N LYS A 160 9.61 -11.27 36.32
CA LYS A 160 8.16 -11.17 36.14
C LYS A 160 7.81 -9.75 35.70
N ILE A 161 7.40 -9.59 34.45
CA ILE A 161 7.00 -8.29 33.89
C ILE A 161 5.52 -8.05 34.19
N ASP A 162 5.16 -6.86 34.66
CA ASP A 162 3.78 -6.41 34.87
C ASP A 162 3.00 -6.16 33.55
N THR A 163 1.72 -5.79 33.67
CA THR A 163 0.84 -5.46 32.52
C THR A 163 1.43 -4.32 31.69
N THR A 164 1.58 -4.56 30.37
CA THR A 164 2.16 -3.59 29.44
C THR A 164 1.17 -2.44 29.19
N GLU A 165 1.69 -1.24 28.90
CA GLU A 165 0.85 -0.08 28.55
C GLU A 165 -0.12 -0.35 27.40
N ILE A 166 0.27 -1.22 26.45
CA ILE A 166 -0.53 -1.58 25.28
C ILE A 166 -1.67 -2.53 25.66
N GLU A 167 -1.45 -3.46 26.60
CA GLU A 167 -2.53 -4.29 27.13
C GLU A 167 -3.57 -3.42 27.87
N LYS A 168 -3.12 -2.42 28.64
CA LYS A 168 -4.00 -1.44 29.29
C LYS A 168 -4.78 -0.60 28.25
N LYS A 169 -4.14 -0.21 27.14
CA LYS A 169 -4.81 0.49 26.02
C LYS A 169 -5.85 -0.40 25.34
N ILE A 170 -5.56 -1.70 25.17
CA ILE A 170 -6.50 -2.68 24.63
C ILE A 170 -7.72 -2.83 25.54
N GLU A 171 -7.51 -2.97 26.85
CA GLU A 171 -8.58 -3.11 27.82
C GLU A 171 -9.49 -1.87 27.87
N LYS A 172 -8.89 -0.67 27.96
CA LYS A 172 -9.64 0.59 27.86
C LYS A 172 -10.40 0.68 26.54
N GLY A 173 -9.77 0.35 25.41
CA GLY A 173 -10.40 0.38 24.10
C GLY A 173 -11.59 -0.57 23.98
N LYS A 174 -11.51 -1.77 24.55
CA LYS A 174 -12.63 -2.74 24.56
C LYS A 174 -13.88 -2.18 25.25
N ALA A 175 -13.71 -1.40 26.32
CA ALA A 175 -14.83 -0.76 27.03
C ALA A 175 -15.58 0.27 26.18
N PHE A 176 -14.93 0.88 25.18
CA PHE A 176 -15.58 1.80 24.24
C PHE A 176 -16.24 1.11 23.04
N VAL A 177 -15.79 -0.10 22.68
CA VAL A 177 -16.29 -0.85 21.51
C VAL A 177 -17.65 -1.52 21.78
N SER A 178 -18.00 -1.80 23.04
CA SER A 178 -19.24 -2.52 23.41
C SER A 178 -20.56 -1.78 23.11
N THR A 179 -20.53 -0.57 22.57
CA THR A 179 -21.75 0.22 22.26
C THR A 179 -22.11 0.24 20.77
N ALA A 180 -21.26 -0.27 19.88
CA ALA A 180 -21.44 -0.15 18.42
C ALA A 180 -22.22 -1.30 17.76
N LYS A 181 -23.23 -1.86 18.43
CA LYS A 181 -24.25 -2.72 17.81
C LYS A 181 -25.67 -2.16 17.97
N GLY A 182 -25.78 -0.83 17.94
CA GLY A 182 -27.03 -0.13 17.65
C GLY A 182 -27.24 -0.03 16.14
N GLU A 183 -28.50 -0.14 15.72
CA GLU A 183 -28.98 -0.02 14.34
C GLU A 183 -28.25 1.11 13.59
N LYS A 184 -27.70 0.83 12.40
CA LYS A 184 -27.09 1.87 11.55
C LYS A 184 -28.18 2.91 11.24
N MET A 185 -28.16 4.02 11.96
CA MET A 185 -29.08 5.13 11.73
C MET A 185 -28.93 5.54 10.27
N LYS A 186 -30.00 5.39 9.47
CA LYS A 186 -30.03 5.84 8.08
C LYS A 186 -29.63 7.31 8.09
N GLY A 187 -28.51 7.64 7.45
CA GLY A 187 -28.06 9.02 7.30
C GLY A 187 -29.21 9.85 6.71
N PRO A 188 -29.31 11.15 7.07
CA PRO A 188 -30.37 12.00 6.57
C PRO A 188 -30.36 11.96 5.05
N VAL A 189 -31.44 11.45 4.48
CA VAL A 189 -31.67 11.54 3.04
C VAL A 189 -31.85 13.02 2.77
N ASN A 190 -31.07 13.59 1.84
CA ASN A 190 -31.29 14.97 1.41
C ASN A 190 -32.63 15.05 0.68
N THR A 191 -33.71 15.26 1.44
CA THR A 191 -35.08 15.47 0.97
C THR A 191 -35.29 16.90 0.50
N ILE A 192 -34.28 17.52 -0.12
CA ILE A 192 -34.42 18.78 -0.85
C ILE A 192 -34.18 18.45 -2.31
N GLY A 193 -35.28 18.18 -3.04
CA GLY A 193 -35.24 18.00 -4.49
C GLY A 193 -36.15 16.91 -5.08
N GLN A 194 -36.81 16.08 -4.26
CA GLN A 194 -37.70 15.03 -4.78
C GLN A 194 -39.17 15.44 -5.00
N GLU A 195 -39.58 16.66 -4.61
CA GLU A 195 -40.95 17.15 -4.83
C GLU A 195 -41.18 17.87 -6.18
N ARG A 196 -40.27 17.75 -7.15
CA ARG A 196 -40.47 18.30 -8.51
C ARG A 196 -40.40 17.28 -9.63
N ARG A 197 -40.59 15.99 -9.34
CA ARG A 197 -40.84 14.96 -10.36
C ARG A 197 -42.27 14.43 -10.21
N GLY A 198 -43.22 15.28 -10.53
CA GLY A 198 -44.64 14.95 -10.56
C GLY A 198 -45.43 15.93 -11.43
N GLY A 199 -45.44 15.68 -12.74
CA GLY A 199 -46.54 16.02 -13.65
C GLY A 199 -46.87 17.50 -13.92
N ARG A 200 -46.49 17.99 -15.09
CA ARG A 200 -47.41 18.72 -15.99
C ARG A 200 -46.93 18.57 -17.43
N GLY A 201 -47.77 17.92 -18.23
CA GLY A 201 -47.52 17.69 -19.64
C GLY A 201 -47.76 18.92 -20.53
N GLY A 202 -47.35 18.75 -21.79
CA GLY A 202 -47.99 19.33 -22.97
C GLY A 202 -47.70 20.79 -23.29
N GLY A 203 -47.03 21.02 -24.42
CA GLY A 203 -47.35 22.17 -25.29
C GLY A 203 -46.19 23.08 -25.69
N GLY A 204 -45.68 22.85 -26.91
CA GLY A 204 -45.52 23.93 -27.89
C GLY A 204 -44.33 24.88 -27.80
N GLY A 205 -43.45 24.78 -28.81
CA GLY A 205 -43.22 25.93 -29.68
C GLY A 205 -41.96 26.79 -29.47
N ARG A 206 -41.11 26.69 -30.50
CA ARG A 206 -40.31 27.78 -31.12
C ARG A 206 -39.15 28.40 -30.34
N GLY A 207 -37.94 28.07 -30.83
CA GLY A 207 -37.08 29.05 -31.50
C GLY A 207 -36.27 30.00 -30.61
N GLY A 208 -34.94 29.95 -30.75
CA GLY A 208 -34.10 31.00 -30.16
C GLY A 208 -32.62 30.69 -30.19
N ARG A 209 -31.98 31.08 -31.30
CA ARG A 209 -30.54 31.26 -31.55
C ARG A 209 -29.69 31.55 -30.30
N GLY A 210 -28.49 30.97 -30.23
CA GLY A 210 -27.45 31.46 -29.32
C GLY A 210 -26.19 30.60 -29.22
N GLY A 211 -25.55 30.28 -30.35
CA GLY A 211 -24.20 29.72 -30.31
C GLY A 211 -23.20 30.73 -29.74
N ARG A 212 -22.45 30.34 -28.72
CA ARG A 212 -21.18 30.98 -28.34
C ARG A 212 -20.08 29.92 -28.36
N ALA A 213 -19.56 29.71 -29.57
CA ALA A 213 -18.20 29.24 -29.78
C ALA A 213 -17.24 30.42 -29.59
N GLY A 214 -16.00 30.12 -29.19
CA GLY A 214 -14.85 31.00 -29.39
C GLY A 214 -14.48 31.93 -28.23
N ARG A 215 -13.57 31.48 -27.38
CA ARG A 215 -12.50 32.33 -26.84
C ARG A 215 -11.18 31.57 -26.93
N ASP A 216 -10.70 31.42 -28.16
CA ASP A 216 -9.28 31.30 -28.42
C ASP A 216 -8.65 32.67 -28.15
N ALA A 217 -7.94 32.77 -27.03
CA ALA A 217 -7.05 33.89 -26.78
C ALA A 217 -5.76 33.62 -27.55
N GLY A 218 -5.59 34.35 -28.65
CA GLY A 218 -4.35 34.41 -29.41
C GLY A 218 -3.19 34.87 -28.53
N ARG A 219 -2.08 34.13 -28.65
CA ARG A 219 -0.77 34.53 -28.15
C ARG A 219 0.17 34.57 -29.34
N ASP A 220 0.09 35.65 -30.11
CA ASP A 220 1.07 35.98 -31.14
C ASP A 220 2.31 36.64 -30.53
N GLY A 221 3.47 36.27 -31.10
CA GLY A 221 4.56 37.21 -31.35
C GLY A 221 5.51 37.51 -30.19
N GLY A 222 6.62 36.76 -30.11
CA GLY A 222 7.71 37.05 -29.19
C GLY A 222 9.04 36.37 -29.57
N GLN A 223 9.50 36.68 -30.79
CA GLN A 223 10.89 36.71 -31.27
C GLN A 223 11.90 35.69 -30.70
N SER A 224 12.25 34.75 -31.57
CA SER A 224 13.49 33.99 -31.61
C SER A 224 14.74 34.89 -31.56
N ALA A 225 15.60 34.67 -30.56
CA ALA A 225 16.98 35.17 -30.56
C ALA A 225 17.89 34.19 -31.33
N PRO A 226 18.74 34.63 -32.27
CA PRO A 226 19.72 33.76 -32.91
C PRO A 226 20.89 33.46 -31.97
N ALA A 227 21.32 32.20 -31.99
CA ALA A 227 22.54 31.72 -31.37
C ALA A 227 23.76 32.43 -31.99
N GLY A 228 24.56 33.10 -31.14
CA GLY A 228 25.87 33.60 -31.53
C GLY A 228 26.89 32.48 -31.45
N ASP A 229 27.38 32.06 -32.61
CA ASP A 229 28.60 31.28 -32.76
C ASP A 229 29.80 32.13 -32.33
N GLY A 230 30.49 31.68 -31.28
CA GLY A 230 31.68 32.30 -30.74
C GLY A 230 32.67 31.26 -30.23
N ALA A 231 33.05 30.31 -31.09
CA ALA A 231 34.17 29.41 -30.84
C ALA A 231 35.44 30.04 -31.41
N SER A 232 36.11 30.87 -30.61
CA SER A 232 37.49 31.30 -30.86
C SER A 232 38.46 30.39 -30.13
N GLY A 233 39.53 30.03 -30.83
CA GLY A 233 40.46 28.98 -30.46
C GLY A 233 41.41 29.32 -29.31
N GLY A 234 41.95 28.25 -28.75
CA GLY A 234 43.10 28.20 -27.85
C GLY A 234 43.25 26.72 -27.46
N GLY A 235 44.09 25.93 -28.11
CA GLY A 235 45.52 26.12 -28.23
C GLY A 235 46.17 25.04 -27.36
N ALA A 236 46.42 23.88 -27.96
CA ALA A 236 47.21 22.83 -27.34
C ALA A 236 48.69 23.24 -27.29
N PRO A 237 49.43 22.85 -26.25
CA PRO A 237 50.84 22.58 -26.40
C PRO A 237 51.10 21.07 -26.28
N GLN A 238 51.76 20.54 -27.31
CA GLN A 238 52.48 19.28 -27.28
C GLN A 238 53.71 19.45 -26.36
N ASN A 239 53.81 18.64 -25.31
CA ASN A 239 54.86 17.65 -25.02
C ASN A 239 54.79 17.27 -23.53
#